data_AF-A0A4D8XQV7-F1
#
_entry.id   AF-A0A4D8XQV7-F1
#
_cell.length_a   1.000
_cell.length_b   1.000
_cell.length_c   1.000
_cell.angle_alpha   90.00
_cell.angle_beta   90.00
_cell.angle_gamma   90.00
#
_symmetry.space_group_name_H-M   'P 1'
#
loop_
_entity.id
_entity.type
_entity.pdbx_description
1 polymer ?
#
loop_
_entity_poly.entity_id
_entity_poly.type
_entity_poly.pdbx_seq_one_letter_code
_entity_poly.pdbx_strand_id
1 'polypeptide(L)' 'MECIVFLLFLLTLTSAQPGNQVDNTEYDLQDQKLTKRVSCDCKGKSGTYWFGISKCHDPNSLQCSAILGVCCVPPERS' A
#
# COMPACT_ATOMS: atom_id res chain seq x y z
N MET A 1 22.80 7.91 -34.25
CA MET A 1 21.33 7.99 -34.03
C MET A 1 20.77 6.77 -33.29
N GLU A 2 21.62 5.93 -32.66
CA GLU A 2 21.15 4.71 -31.98
C GLU A 2 20.80 4.94 -30.50
N CYS A 3 21.30 6.01 -29.89
CA CYS A 3 21.02 6.35 -28.49
C CYS A 3 19.57 6.80 -28.23
N ILE A 4 18.89 7.33 -29.26
CA ILE A 4 17.50 7.81 -29.14
C ILE A 4 16.54 6.64 -28.93
N VAL A 5 16.83 5.48 -29.52
CA VAL A 5 15.99 4.28 -29.42
C VAL A 5 15.99 3.72 -27.99
N PHE A 6 17.14 3.75 -27.31
CA PHE A 6 17.25 3.31 -25.92
C PHE A 6 16.47 4.22 -24.95
N LEU A 7 16.46 5.52 -25.18
CA LEU A 7 15.69 6.47 -24.35
C LEU A 7 14.17 6.27 -24.51
N LEU A 8 13.70 5.93 -25.71
CA LEU A 8 12.28 5.64 -25.96
C LEU A 8 11.82 4.35 -25.26
N PHE A 9 12.69 3.35 -25.13
CA PHE A 9 12.37 2.08 -24.45
C PHE A 9 12.21 2.23 -22.93
N LEU A 10 12.95 3.17 -22.32
CA LEU A 10 12.82 3.45 -20.89
C LEU A 10 11.52 4.18 -20.54
N LEU A 11 10.99 5.01 -21.46
CA LEU A 11 9.73 5.74 -21.26
C LEU A 11 8.49 4.83 -21.30
N THR A 12 8.54 3.71 -22.01
CA THR A 12 7.41 2.75 -22.04
C THR A 12 7.30 1.90 -20.77
N LEU A 13 8.37 1.82 -19.96
CA LEU A 13 8.35 1.08 -18.69
C LEU A 13 7.67 1.86 -17.55
N THR A 14 7.46 3.17 -17.70
CA THR A 14 6.75 3.99 -16.70
C THR A 14 5.23 3.86 -16.76
N SER A 15 4.65 3.23 -17.79
CA SER A 15 3.20 2.97 -17.87
C SER A 15 2.83 1.58 -17.34
N ALA A 16 3.06 1.37 -16.05
CA ALA A 16 2.47 0.26 -15.30
C ALA A 16 1.95 0.78 -13.95
N GLN A 17 1.03 1.76 -14.00
CA GLN A 17 0.09 1.98 -12.92
C GLN A 17 -1.09 1.03 -13.13
N PRO A 18 -1.25 -0.04 -12.34
CA PRO A 18 -2.56 -0.62 -12.19
C PRO A 18 -3.45 0.46 -11.55
N GLY A 19 -4.48 0.88 -12.29
CA GLY A 19 -5.46 1.82 -11.79
C GLY A 19 -6.18 1.21 -10.59
N ASN A 20 -5.94 1.79 -9.41
CA ASN A 20 -6.94 1.83 -8.35
C ASN A 20 -7.27 3.30 -8.14
N GLN A 21 -8.40 3.73 -8.69
CA GLN A 21 -9.11 4.89 -8.16
C GLN A 21 -9.39 4.58 -6.69
N VAL A 22 -8.61 5.19 -5.79
CA VAL A 22 -9.04 5.38 -4.42
C VAL A 22 -9.79 6.71 -4.40
N ASP A 23 -10.95 6.71 -5.06
CA ASP A 23 -12.02 7.65 -4.73
C ASP A 23 -12.70 7.06 -3.49
N ASN A 24 -12.14 7.37 -2.32
CA ASN A 24 -12.81 7.25 -1.03
C ASN A 24 -12.25 8.37 -0.17
N THR A 25 -12.56 9.58 -0.61
CA THR A 25 -12.39 10.79 0.19
C THR A 25 -13.58 10.88 1.13
N GLU A 26 -13.72 9.90 2.03
CA GLU A 26 -14.61 10.00 3.17
C GLU A 26 -13.81 10.68 4.28
N TYR A 27 -13.84 12.02 4.25
CA TYR A 27 -13.43 12.84 5.40
C TYR A 27 -14.47 12.64 6.49
N ASP A 28 -14.36 11.55 7.26
CA ASP A 28 -15.12 11.41 8.49
C ASP A 28 -14.54 12.41 9.52
N LEU A 29 -15.25 13.53 9.61
CA LEU A 29 -15.03 14.67 10.51
C LEU A 29 -15.40 14.26 11.95
N GLN A 30 -14.66 13.34 12.55
CA GLN A 30 -14.71 13.11 13.99
C GLN A 30 -13.38 12.57 14.49
N ASP A 31 -12.84 13.24 15.51
CA ASP A 31 -11.64 12.88 16.28
C ASP A 31 -10.25 13.30 15.75
N GLN A 32 -9.77 14.36 16.40
CA GLN A 32 -8.47 15.00 16.30
C GLN A 32 -7.30 14.07 16.71
N LYS A 33 -6.95 13.10 15.87
CA LYS A 33 -5.60 12.51 15.86
C LYS A 33 -5.30 11.98 14.47
N LEU A 34 -4.82 12.85 13.57
CA LEU A 34 -4.27 12.48 12.26
C LEU A 34 -3.01 11.60 12.40
N THR A 35 -3.18 10.36 12.86
CA THR A 35 -2.24 9.30 12.53
C THR A 35 -2.75 8.76 11.21
N LYS A 36 -2.28 9.35 10.09
CA LYS A 36 -2.65 8.92 8.73
C LYS A 36 -2.41 7.42 8.63
N ARG A 37 -3.46 6.61 8.81
CA ARG A 37 -3.38 5.16 8.65
C ARG A 37 -3.18 4.93 7.17
N VAL A 38 -1.98 4.51 6.80
CA VAL A 38 -1.69 4.15 5.42
C VAL A 38 -2.37 2.81 5.19
N SER A 39 -3.47 2.81 4.46
CA SER A 39 -4.15 1.58 4.07
C SER A 39 -3.28 0.79 3.10
N CYS A 40 -3.24 -0.52 3.25
CA CYS A 40 -2.52 -1.42 2.35
C CYS A 40 -3.42 -2.59 1.98
N ASP A 41 -3.30 -3.09 0.76
CA ASP A 41 -3.94 -4.35 0.37
C ASP A 41 -2.93 -5.49 0.55
N CYS A 42 -3.40 -6.58 1.14
CA CYS A 42 -2.70 -7.83 1.01
C CYS A 42 -3.62 -9.04 0.84
N LYS A 43 -3.34 -9.85 -0.19
CA LYS A 43 -4.14 -11.01 -0.59
C LYS A 43 -5.63 -10.68 -0.77
N GLY A 44 -5.92 -9.47 -1.28
CA GLY A 44 -7.29 -9.00 -1.48
C GLY A 44 -8.02 -8.60 -0.19
N LYS A 45 -7.29 -8.41 0.92
CA LYS A 45 -7.82 -7.90 2.18
C LYS A 45 -7.17 -6.55 2.51
N SER A 46 -7.97 -5.61 2.98
CA SER A 46 -7.50 -4.31 3.44
C SER A 46 -6.89 -4.41 4.84
N GLY A 47 -5.71 -3.82 5.01
CA GLY A 47 -4.96 -3.78 6.26
C GLY A 47 -4.39 -2.39 6.53
N THR A 48 -3.61 -2.32 7.61
CA THR A 48 -2.88 -1.11 8.00
C THR A 48 -1.39 -1.29 7.79
N TYR A 49 -0.76 -0.36 7.08
CA TYR A 49 0.69 -0.30 6.93
C TYR A 49 1.34 0.32 8.15
N TRP A 50 2.43 -0.30 8.57
CA TRP A 50 3.25 0.13 9.68
C TRP A 50 4.70 0.27 9.23
N PHE A 51 5.23 1.48 9.36
CA PHE A 51 6.61 1.81 9.04
C PHE A 51 7.57 1.36 10.16
N GLY A 52 8.75 0.85 9.80
CA GLY A 52 9.84 0.57 10.74
C GLY A 52 9.63 -0.68 11.60
N ILE A 53 8.55 -1.43 11.39
CA ILE A 53 8.32 -2.73 12.05
C ILE A 53 8.41 -3.87 11.03
N SER A 54 8.95 -5.00 11.48
CA SER A 54 9.13 -6.19 10.65
C SER A 54 8.08 -7.27 10.90
N LYS A 55 7.23 -7.12 11.93
CA LYS A 55 6.16 -8.05 12.33
C LYS A 55 4.97 -7.29 12.87
N CYS A 56 3.78 -7.82 12.61
CA CYS A 56 2.55 -7.31 13.18
C CYS A 56 2.48 -7.64 14.68
N HIS A 57 1.83 -6.78 15.45
CA HIS A 57 1.65 -6.98 16.88
C HIS A 57 0.75 -8.20 17.17
N ASP A 58 -0.31 -8.37 16.39
CA ASP A 58 -1.21 -9.52 16.47
C ASP A 58 -0.64 -10.72 15.69
N PRO A 59 -0.35 -11.86 16.35
CA PRO A 59 0.15 -13.05 15.66
C PRO A 59 -0.90 -13.71 14.74
N ASN A 60 -2.17 -13.42 14.94
CA ASN A 60 -3.28 -13.90 14.10
C ASN A 60 -3.55 -13.01 12.88
N SER A 61 -2.88 -11.85 12.80
CA SER A 61 -3.03 -10.96 11.65
C SER A 61 -2.29 -11.51 10.44
N LEU A 62 -2.88 -11.35 9.25
CA LEU A 62 -2.20 -11.70 8.01
C LEU A 62 -1.12 -10.63 7.76
N GLN A 63 0.13 -11.09 7.75
CA GLN A 63 1.30 -10.24 7.57
C GLN A 63 1.77 -10.24 6.12
N CYS A 64 1.99 -9.05 5.56
CA CYS A 64 2.60 -8.90 4.24
C CYS A 64 3.75 -7.90 4.26
N SER A 65 4.86 -8.28 3.63
CA SER A 65 6.04 -7.43 3.58
C SER A 65 5.78 -6.21 2.68
N ALA A 66 6.19 -5.04 3.15
CA ALA A 66 6.12 -3.80 2.40
C ALA A 66 7.47 -3.06 2.51
N ILE A 67 7.71 -2.08 1.64
CA ILE A 67 8.97 -1.32 1.66
C ILE A 67 9.10 -0.61 3.01
N LEU A 68 10.21 -0.86 3.72
CA LEU A 68 10.54 -0.26 5.02
C LEU A 68 9.47 -0.49 6.11
N GLY A 69 8.66 -1.54 6.00
CA GLY A 69 7.60 -1.81 6.95
C GLY A 69 6.83 -3.09 6.67
N VAL A 70 5.60 -3.13 7.16
CA VAL A 70 4.73 -4.29 7.05
C VAL A 70 3.28 -3.84 6.88
N CYS A 71 2.52 -4.59 6.09
CA CYS A 71 1.08 -4.50 6.04
C CYS A 71 0.47 -5.55 6.99
N CYS A 72 -0.35 -5.09 7.93
CA CYS A 72 -1.04 -5.93 8.90
C CYS A 72 -2.54 -5.93 8.63
N VAL A 73 -3.06 -7.08 8.23
CA VAL A 73 -4.48 -7.28 7.98
C VAL A 73 -5.11 -7.94 9.21
N PRO A 74 -6.17 -7.35 9.82
CA PRO A 74 -6.81 -7.95 10.98
C PRO A 74 -7.41 -9.32 10.65
N PRO A 75 -7.43 -10.26 11.61
CA PRO A 75 -8.09 -11.55 11.41
C PRO A 75 -9.59 -11.35 11.15
N GLU A 76 -10.18 -12.17 10.28
CA GLU A 76 -11.63 -12.19 10.12
C GLU A 76 -12.26 -12.65 11.44
N ARG A 77 -13.04 -11.78 12.07
CA ARG A 77 -13.96 -12.18 13.14
C ARG A 77 -15.05 -13.03 12.48
N SER A 78 -14.89 -14.35 12.55
CA SER A 78 -15.95 -15.33 12.29
C SER A 78 -16.94 -15.36 13.45
#